data_AF-A0A4S2IYY8-F1
#
_entry.id   AF-A0A4S2IYY8-F1
#
_cell.length_a   1.000
_cell.length_b   1.000
_cell.length_c   1.000
_cell.angle_alpha   90.00
_cell.angle_beta   90.00
_cell.angle_gamma   90.00
#
_symmetry.space_group_name_H-M   'P 1'
#
loop_
_entity.id
_entity.type
_entity.pdbx_description
1 polymer ?
#
loop_
_entity_poly.entity_id
_entity_poly.type
_entity_poly.pdbx_seq_one_letter_code
_entity_poly.pdbx_strand_id
1 'polypeptide(L)'
;MTSRASVVDFGAALESVDSWLTEYISASHPEIGRTGPICPFVSPSRRNRTLEVRLRLVGHAPSPELVEEIARGSLREYELTTWQGRNPMLQAMVVVLPDLRGEDTALLDRAQERVKDDFVARGLMIGQFHENCEVTAARNPRFVVSRAPVPVLAIRAIALHDVFFLSERPHWFQKYREKFGKFYGPDSTLMDPLLLERYRESERAYG
;
A
#
# COMPACT_ATOMS: atom_id res chain seq x y z
N MET A 1 7.92 38.06 9.27
CA MET A 1 6.68 37.67 8.55
C MET A 1 6.22 36.35 9.14
N THR A 2 5.23 36.39 10.02
CA THR A 2 4.59 35.20 10.59
C THR A 2 3.87 34.48 9.44
N SER A 3 4.42 33.35 9.02
CA SER A 3 3.75 32.43 8.09
C SER A 3 2.39 32.09 8.69
N ARG A 4 1.30 32.50 8.03
CA ARG A 4 -0.04 32.05 8.38
C ARG A 4 -0.03 30.55 8.13
N ALA A 5 -0.03 29.75 9.20
CA ALA A 5 -0.26 28.31 9.07
C ALA A 5 -1.56 28.13 8.26
N SER A 6 -1.46 27.56 7.07
CA SER A 6 -2.63 27.21 6.29
C SER A 6 -3.46 26.25 7.13
N VAL A 7 -4.72 26.60 7.39
CA VAL A 7 -5.63 25.70 8.09
C VAL A 7 -5.77 24.45 7.24
N VAL A 8 -5.51 23.29 7.82
CA VAL A 8 -5.67 22.00 7.15
C VAL A 8 -7.17 21.75 6.96
N ASP A 9 -7.60 21.64 5.71
CA ASP A 9 -8.99 21.30 5.38
C ASP A 9 -9.15 19.77 5.34
N PHE A 10 -9.61 19.20 6.46
CA PHE A 10 -9.86 17.77 6.56
C PHE A 10 -10.98 17.28 5.63
N GLY A 11 -12.00 18.11 5.37
CA GLY A 11 -13.12 17.76 4.50
C GLY A 11 -12.63 17.58 3.07
N ALA A 12 -11.91 18.59 2.55
CA ALA A 12 -11.33 18.55 1.21
C ALA A 12 -10.34 17.39 1.04
N ALA A 13 -9.53 17.08 2.07
CA ALA A 13 -8.62 15.95 2.03
C ALA A 13 -9.35 14.59 1.95
N LEU A 14 -10.42 14.40 2.73
CA LEU A 14 -11.22 13.18 2.70
C LEU A 14 -11.96 13.02 1.37
N GLU A 15 -12.53 14.10 0.82
CA GLU A 15 -13.17 14.10 -0.50
C GLU A 15 -12.17 13.75 -1.60
N SER A 16 -10.98 14.34 -1.57
CA SER A 16 -9.90 14.05 -2.53
C SER A 16 -9.47 12.58 -2.50
N VAL A 17 -9.35 12.00 -1.30
CA VAL A 17 -8.99 10.59 -1.13
C VAL A 17 -10.14 9.67 -1.56
N ASP A 18 -11.40 10.02 -1.28
CA ASP A 18 -12.55 9.20 -1.70
C ASP A 18 -12.69 9.16 -3.24
N SER A 19 -12.55 10.33 -3.89
CA SER A 19 -12.53 10.43 -5.35
C SER A 19 -11.36 9.63 -5.92
N TRP A 20 -10.13 9.78 -5.41
CA TRP A 20 -8.97 9.02 -5.86
C TRP A 20 -9.14 7.49 -5.70
N LEU A 21 -9.68 7.03 -4.56
CA LEU A 21 -9.97 5.61 -4.34
C LEU A 21 -11.02 5.06 -5.32
N THR A 22 -12.01 5.89 -5.67
CA THR A 22 -13.15 5.51 -6.51
C THR A 22 -12.80 5.56 -8.00
N GLU A 23 -12.19 6.65 -8.43
CA GLU A 23 -12.03 7.00 -9.85
C GLU A 23 -10.70 6.54 -10.44
N TYR A 24 -9.64 6.47 -9.62
CA TYR A 24 -8.33 6.04 -10.09
C TYR A 24 -7.99 4.63 -9.61
N ILE A 25 -7.94 4.40 -8.30
CA ILE A 25 -7.46 3.12 -7.75
C ILE A 25 -8.40 1.96 -8.04
N SER A 26 -9.71 2.21 -8.06
CA SER A 26 -10.72 1.20 -8.42
C SER A 26 -10.98 1.09 -9.92
N ALA A 27 -10.36 1.94 -10.75
CA ALA A 27 -10.56 1.92 -12.20
C ALA A 27 -9.52 1.03 -12.90
N SER A 28 -9.93 0.45 -14.02
CA SER A 28 -9.01 -0.22 -14.95
C SER A 28 -8.15 0.82 -15.64
N HIS A 29 -6.86 0.54 -15.79
CA HIS A 29 -5.92 1.42 -16.47
C HIS A 29 -5.22 0.68 -17.61
N PRO A 30 -5.21 1.20 -18.86
CA PRO A 30 -4.63 0.49 -20.01
C PRO A 30 -3.13 0.21 -19.84
N GLU A 31 -2.44 1.05 -19.06
CA GLU A 31 -0.99 0.94 -18.86
C GLU A 31 -0.60 0.07 -17.66
N ILE A 32 -1.52 -0.53 -16.90
CA ILE A 32 -1.16 -1.34 -15.70
C ILE A 32 -0.48 -2.67 -16.06
N GLY A 33 -0.55 -3.10 -17.33
CA GLY A 33 0.04 -4.35 -17.81
C GLY A 33 -0.76 -5.61 -17.44
N ARG A 34 -2.04 -5.46 -17.07
CA ARG A 34 -3.01 -6.56 -16.87
C ARG A 34 -4.45 -6.05 -17.00
N THR A 35 -5.40 -6.97 -17.15
CA THR A 35 -6.83 -6.61 -17.12
C THR A 35 -7.28 -6.25 -15.71
N GLY A 36 -8.27 -5.36 -15.63
CA GLY A 36 -8.96 -4.99 -14.39
C GLY A 36 -8.35 -3.78 -13.68
N PRO A 37 -8.82 -3.49 -12.46
CA PRO A 37 -8.52 -2.25 -11.76
C PRO A 37 -7.07 -2.16 -11.29
N ILE A 38 -6.56 -0.94 -11.06
CA ILE A 38 -5.24 -0.71 -10.46
C ILE A 38 -5.10 -1.50 -9.16
N CYS A 39 -6.05 -1.36 -8.22
CA CYS A 39 -6.16 -2.22 -7.05
C CYS A 39 -7.50 -2.97 -7.08
N PRO A 40 -7.49 -4.32 -7.17
CA PRO A 40 -8.72 -5.11 -7.18
C PRO A 40 -9.40 -5.21 -5.81
N PHE A 41 -8.80 -4.68 -4.74
CA PHE A 41 -9.31 -4.79 -3.38
C PHE A 41 -10.16 -3.61 -2.94
N VAL A 42 -9.91 -2.38 -3.42
CA VAL A 42 -10.60 -1.17 -2.91
C VAL A 42 -12.11 -1.26 -3.06
N SER A 43 -12.61 -1.58 -4.25
CA SER A 43 -14.06 -1.70 -4.48
C SER A 43 -14.72 -2.78 -3.60
N PRO A 44 -14.21 -4.03 -3.54
CA PRO A 44 -14.70 -5.02 -2.57
C PRO A 44 -14.60 -4.58 -1.11
N SER A 45 -13.50 -3.97 -0.68
CA SER A 45 -13.30 -3.51 0.70
C SER A 45 -14.32 -2.45 1.11
N ARG A 46 -14.63 -1.49 0.23
CA ARG A 46 -15.67 -0.47 0.48
C ARG A 46 -17.06 -1.09 0.54
N ARG A 47 -17.41 -1.98 -0.39
CA ARG A 47 -18.70 -2.69 -0.36
C ARG A 47 -18.91 -3.51 0.93
N ASN A 48 -17.83 -4.06 1.49
CA ASN A 48 -17.86 -4.82 2.74
C ASN A 48 -17.65 -3.96 3.99
N ARG A 49 -17.53 -2.63 3.87
CA ARG A 49 -17.24 -1.71 4.98
C ARG A 49 -16.01 -2.14 5.80
N THR A 50 -14.95 -2.49 5.07
CA THR A 50 -13.65 -2.95 5.58
C THR A 50 -12.49 -2.11 5.06
N LEU A 51 -12.77 -0.92 4.54
CA LEU A 51 -11.77 0.09 4.22
C LEU A 51 -11.93 1.24 5.20
N GLU A 52 -10.89 1.48 5.99
CA GLU A 52 -10.83 2.50 7.02
C GLU A 52 -9.92 3.64 6.57
N VAL A 53 -10.35 4.89 6.73
CA VAL A 53 -9.52 6.08 6.46
C VAL A 53 -9.13 6.73 7.79
N ARG A 54 -7.86 7.08 7.95
CA ARG A 54 -7.31 7.74 9.15
C ARG A 54 -6.55 9.00 8.75
N LEU A 55 -6.89 10.13 9.35
CA LEU A 55 -6.14 11.38 9.17
C LEU A 55 -5.05 11.48 10.25
N ARG A 56 -3.84 11.85 9.86
CA ARG A 56 -2.73 12.17 10.77
C ARG A 56 -2.05 13.44 10.29
N LEU A 57 -1.61 14.26 11.24
CA LEU A 57 -0.90 15.50 10.95
C LEU A 57 0.59 15.32 11.20
N VAL A 58 1.42 15.97 10.38
CA VAL A 58 2.88 15.98 10.52
C VAL A 58 3.43 17.35 10.93
N GLY A 59 2.59 18.39 10.90
CA GLY A 59 2.96 19.76 11.24
C GLY A 59 3.83 20.44 10.17
N HIS A 60 4.26 21.67 10.46
CA HIS A 60 4.96 22.53 9.49
C HIS A 60 6.38 22.06 9.12
N ALA A 61 7.06 21.41 10.06
CA ALA A 61 8.43 20.94 9.92
C ALA A 61 8.49 19.44 10.29
N PRO A 62 7.98 18.56 9.42
CA PRO A 62 7.91 17.14 9.70
C PRO A 62 9.31 16.53 9.75
N SER A 63 9.58 15.72 10.79
CA SER A 63 10.83 14.95 10.86
C SER A 63 10.62 13.56 10.26
N PRO A 64 11.70 12.90 9.77
CA PRO A 64 11.64 11.51 9.34
C PRO A 64 11.08 10.57 10.42
N GLU A 65 11.47 10.79 11.68
CA GLU A 65 11.07 9.97 12.84
C GLU A 65 9.57 10.09 13.11
N LEU A 66 8.98 11.27 12.91
CA LEU A 66 7.54 11.47 13.07
C LEU A 66 6.75 10.67 12.03
N VAL A 67 7.15 10.73 10.77
CA VAL A 67 6.45 10.00 9.69
C VAL A 67 6.62 8.49 9.86
N GLU A 68 7.79 8.04 10.30
CA GLU A 68 8.04 6.65 10.67
C GLU A 68 7.14 6.21 11.84
N GLU A 69 7.03 7.00 12.91
CA GLU A 69 6.19 6.68 14.05
C GLU A 69 4.69 6.70 13.70
N ILE A 70 4.26 7.57 12.80
CA ILE A 70 2.89 7.52 12.25
C ILE A 70 2.66 6.18 11.56
N ALA A 71 3.59 5.72 10.71
CA ALA A 71 3.46 4.44 10.04
C ALA A 71 3.43 3.26 11.04
N ARG A 72 4.34 3.22 12.03
CA ARG A 72 4.36 2.21 13.09
C ARG A 72 3.09 2.26 13.95
N GLY A 73 2.59 3.46 14.25
CA GLY A 73 1.34 3.67 14.96
C GLY A 73 0.15 3.11 14.20
N SER A 74 0.10 3.30 12.87
CA SER A 74 -0.94 2.77 12.02
C SER A 74 -0.91 1.25 11.87
N LEU A 75 0.27 0.61 11.98
CA LEU A 75 0.36 -0.85 12.12
C LEU A 75 -0.39 -1.32 13.38
N ARG A 76 -0.09 -0.72 14.53
CA ARG A 76 -0.75 -1.06 15.81
C ARG A 76 -2.25 -0.80 15.74
N GLU A 77 -2.65 0.31 15.14
CA GLU A 77 -4.05 0.66 14.95
C GLU A 77 -4.78 -0.33 14.04
N TYR A 78 -4.14 -0.78 12.95
CA TYR A 78 -4.69 -1.81 12.07
C TYR A 78 -4.97 -3.11 12.83
N GLU A 79 -4.02 -3.55 13.65
CA GLU A 79 -4.15 -4.77 14.47
C GLU A 79 -5.24 -4.66 15.55
N LEU A 80 -5.43 -3.47 16.11
CA LEU A 80 -6.45 -3.19 17.13
C LEU A 80 -7.84 -2.85 16.56
N THR A 81 -7.94 -2.61 15.26
CA THR A 81 -9.21 -2.24 14.62
C THR A 81 -10.16 -3.44 14.59
N THR A 82 -11.38 -3.25 15.09
CA THR A 82 -12.46 -4.23 14.94
C THR A 82 -13.08 -4.10 13.55
N TRP A 83 -12.74 -5.04 12.66
CA TRP A 83 -13.23 -5.05 11.29
C TRP A 83 -14.66 -5.62 11.18
N GLN A 84 -15.54 -4.90 10.50
CA GLN A 84 -16.96 -5.30 10.32
C GLN A 84 -17.15 -6.49 9.36
N GLY A 85 -16.17 -6.79 8.51
CA GLY A 85 -16.23 -7.86 7.52
C GLY A 85 -15.48 -9.12 7.91
N ARG A 86 -16.01 -10.28 7.50
CA ARG A 86 -15.47 -11.61 7.82
C ARG A 86 -14.25 -12.02 6.98
N ASN A 87 -13.94 -11.30 5.90
CA ASN A 87 -12.82 -11.62 5.02
C ASN A 87 -11.61 -10.72 5.33
N PRO A 88 -10.56 -11.23 6.01
CA PRO A 88 -9.39 -10.44 6.34
C PRO A 88 -8.65 -9.89 5.12
N MET A 89 -8.78 -10.54 3.96
CA MET A 89 -8.15 -10.05 2.72
C MET A 89 -8.77 -8.75 2.19
N LEU A 90 -9.94 -8.36 2.69
CA LEU A 90 -10.60 -7.10 2.33
C LEU A 90 -10.37 -5.99 3.36
N GLN A 91 -9.67 -6.28 4.46
CA GLN A 91 -9.35 -5.27 5.48
C GLN A 91 -8.22 -4.38 4.99
N ALA A 92 -8.49 -3.09 4.88
CA ALA A 92 -7.53 -2.08 4.43
C ALA A 92 -7.64 -0.81 5.26
N MET A 93 -6.50 -0.18 5.53
CA MET A 93 -6.42 1.13 6.17
C MET A 93 -5.66 2.10 5.27
N VAL A 94 -6.21 3.28 5.06
CA VAL A 94 -5.56 4.39 4.33
C VAL A 94 -5.27 5.50 5.32
N VAL A 95 -4.00 5.76 5.56
CA VAL A 95 -3.52 6.83 6.44
C VAL A 95 -3.21 8.04 5.59
N VAL A 96 -3.92 9.14 5.80
CA VAL A 96 -3.86 10.36 5.01
C VAL A 96 -3.11 11.44 5.79
N LEU A 97 -2.12 12.06 5.13
CA LEU A 97 -1.26 13.11 5.68
C LEU A 97 -1.52 14.44 4.94
N PRO A 98 -2.64 15.11 5.23
CA PRO A 98 -3.10 16.27 4.46
C PRO A 98 -2.20 17.52 4.59
N ASP A 99 -1.32 17.56 5.60
CA ASP A 99 -0.38 18.66 5.83
C ASP A 99 1.08 18.30 5.48
N LEU A 100 1.33 17.09 4.93
CA LEU A 100 2.62 16.75 4.36
C LEU A 100 2.72 17.40 2.97
N ARG A 101 3.63 18.37 2.85
CA ARG A 101 3.79 19.16 1.62
C ARG A 101 4.53 18.37 0.54
N GLY A 102 4.34 18.78 -0.72
CA GLY A 102 4.97 18.18 -1.89
C GLY A 102 6.49 18.08 -1.79
N GLU A 103 7.16 19.12 -1.29
CA GLU A 103 8.61 19.13 -1.10
C GLU A 103 9.10 18.14 -0.04
N ASP A 104 8.21 17.72 0.87
CA ASP A 104 8.51 16.86 2.01
C ASP A 104 8.12 15.39 1.76
N THR A 105 7.53 15.04 0.62
CA THR A 105 6.98 13.69 0.37
C THR A 105 8.04 12.58 0.38
N ALA A 106 9.31 12.90 0.14
CA ALA A 106 10.41 11.95 0.27
C ALA A 106 10.60 11.43 1.72
N LEU A 107 10.01 12.09 2.72
CA LEU A 107 9.90 11.54 4.07
C LEU A 107 8.98 10.33 4.12
N LEU A 108 7.91 10.31 3.31
CA LEU A 108 6.96 9.21 3.24
C LEU A 108 7.57 7.95 2.62
N ASP A 109 8.33 8.13 1.53
CA ASP A 109 9.09 7.04 0.89
C ASP A 109 10.07 6.39 1.88
N ARG A 110 10.87 7.21 2.55
CA ARG A 110 11.85 6.73 3.55
C ARG A 110 11.18 6.05 4.73
N ALA A 111 10.07 6.60 5.22
CA ALA A 111 9.31 5.98 6.31
C ALA A 111 8.76 4.62 5.88
N GLN A 112 8.15 4.53 4.69
CA GLN A 112 7.61 3.28 4.15
C GLN A 112 8.71 2.22 4.02
N GLU A 113 9.87 2.58 3.46
CA GLU A 113 10.99 1.65 3.29
C GLU A 113 11.49 1.11 4.64
N ARG A 114 11.63 1.97 5.65
CA ARG A 114 12.12 1.61 6.98
C ARG A 114 11.19 0.69 7.75
N VAL A 115 9.88 0.87 7.62
CA VAL A 115 8.89 0.07 8.36
C VAL A 115 8.43 -1.17 7.61
N LYS A 116 8.73 -1.30 6.30
CA LYS A 116 8.23 -2.41 5.46
C LYS A 116 8.55 -3.78 6.06
N ASP A 117 9.72 -3.96 6.66
CA ASP A 117 10.11 -5.20 7.34
C ASP A 117 9.10 -5.58 8.45
N ASP A 118 8.65 -4.63 9.26
CA ASP A 118 7.71 -4.86 10.36
C ASP A 118 6.32 -5.24 9.85
N PHE A 119 5.85 -4.56 8.80
CA PHE A 119 4.56 -4.87 8.17
C PHE A 119 4.57 -6.26 7.54
N VAL A 120 5.62 -6.61 6.80
CA VAL A 120 5.75 -7.93 6.16
C VAL A 120 5.83 -9.04 7.21
N ALA A 121 6.54 -8.80 8.32
CA ALA A 121 6.60 -9.74 9.45
C ALA A 121 5.21 -10.01 10.07
N ARG A 122 4.27 -9.06 9.97
CA ARG A 122 2.86 -9.20 10.39
C ARG A 122 1.93 -9.68 9.29
N GLY A 123 2.45 -10.08 8.13
CA GLY A 123 1.64 -10.55 7.01
C GLY A 123 0.87 -9.44 6.28
N LEU A 124 1.34 -8.20 6.42
CA LEU A 124 0.77 -6.99 5.83
C LEU A 124 1.70 -6.39 4.77
N MET A 125 1.10 -5.67 3.83
CA MET A 125 1.77 -4.74 2.94
C MET A 125 1.52 -3.32 3.40
N ILE A 126 2.53 -2.47 3.24
CA ILE A 126 2.43 -1.02 3.31
C ILE A 126 2.97 -0.42 2.00
N GLY A 127 2.20 0.46 1.38
CA GLY A 127 2.61 1.20 0.19
C GLY A 127 2.36 2.69 0.38
N GLN A 128 3.22 3.51 -0.20
CA GLN A 128 3.13 4.96 -0.19
C GLN A 128 2.61 5.48 -1.52
N PHE A 129 1.82 6.55 -1.45
CA PHE A 129 1.30 7.26 -2.63
C PHE A 129 1.33 8.76 -2.34
N HIS A 130 1.76 9.55 -3.31
CA HIS A 130 1.78 11.01 -3.22
C HIS A 130 1.98 11.60 -4.62
N GLU A 131 1.84 12.92 -4.76
CA GLU A 131 1.94 13.61 -6.05
C GLU A 131 3.30 13.40 -6.73
N ASN A 132 4.37 13.22 -5.94
CA ASN A 132 5.76 13.04 -6.40
C ASN A 132 6.24 11.57 -6.46
N CYS A 133 5.38 10.59 -6.17
CA CYS A 133 5.80 9.18 -6.08
C CYS A 133 6.20 8.61 -7.44
N GLU A 134 7.37 7.97 -7.51
CA GLU A 134 7.91 7.39 -8.74
C GLU A 134 7.70 5.87 -8.85
N VAL A 135 7.03 5.25 -7.88
CA VAL A 135 6.78 3.79 -7.90
C VAL A 135 5.92 3.41 -9.11
N THR A 136 6.45 2.48 -9.90
CA THR A 136 5.84 2.02 -11.15
C THR A 136 5.01 0.75 -10.97
N ALA A 137 4.11 0.48 -11.90
CA ALA A 137 3.36 -0.76 -11.93
C ALA A 137 4.27 -1.99 -12.05
N ALA A 138 3.98 -3.04 -11.28
CA ALA A 138 4.77 -4.28 -11.28
C ALA A 138 4.92 -4.94 -12.66
N ARG A 139 3.95 -4.72 -13.57
CA ARG A 139 3.94 -5.30 -14.93
C ARG A 139 4.21 -4.27 -16.02
N ASN A 140 4.42 -3.00 -15.67
CA ASN A 140 4.78 -1.96 -16.63
C ASN A 140 5.64 -0.86 -15.95
N PRO A 141 6.97 -0.88 -16.12
CA PRO A 141 7.87 0.10 -15.52
C PRO A 141 7.73 1.51 -16.12
N ARG A 142 6.95 1.70 -17.19
CA ARG A 142 6.69 3.03 -17.76
C ARG A 142 5.48 3.72 -17.14
N PHE A 143 4.69 3.00 -16.33
CA PHE A 143 3.48 3.55 -15.73
C PHE A 143 3.70 3.80 -14.24
N VAL A 144 3.81 5.08 -13.86
CA VAL A 144 3.92 5.51 -12.47
C VAL A 144 2.57 5.39 -11.79
N VAL A 145 2.36 4.29 -11.08
CA VAL A 145 1.05 3.88 -10.58
C VAL A 145 0.69 4.55 -9.25
N SER A 146 1.69 4.88 -8.43
CA SER A 146 1.48 5.29 -7.04
C SER A 146 1.27 6.80 -6.84
N ARG A 147 0.72 7.50 -7.84
CA ARG A 147 0.32 8.92 -7.70
C ARG A 147 -0.95 9.04 -6.86
N ALA A 148 -1.00 10.05 -6.00
CA ALA A 148 -2.18 10.41 -5.21
C ALA A 148 -2.29 11.92 -5.02
N PRO A 149 -3.52 12.48 -4.90
CA PRO A 149 -3.73 13.92 -4.74
C PRO A 149 -3.34 14.44 -3.35
N VAL A 150 -3.23 13.53 -2.37
CA VAL A 150 -2.78 13.79 -1.00
C VAL A 150 -1.82 12.67 -0.62
N PRO A 151 -0.74 12.91 0.15
CA PRO A 151 0.15 11.85 0.59
C PRO A 151 -0.59 10.83 1.49
N VAL A 152 -0.46 9.54 1.14
CA VAL A 152 -1.10 8.44 1.86
C VAL A 152 -0.19 7.22 2.05
N LEU A 153 -0.38 6.52 3.18
CA LEU A 153 0.08 5.14 3.37
C LEU A 153 -1.12 4.20 3.28
N ALA A 154 -1.05 3.23 2.40
CA ALA A 154 -2.07 2.18 2.26
C ALA A 154 -1.56 0.88 2.91
N ILE A 155 -2.36 0.35 3.83
CA ILE A 155 -2.06 -0.87 4.59
C ILE A 155 -3.12 -1.92 4.26
N ARG A 156 -2.70 -3.14 3.96
CA ARG A 156 -3.60 -4.29 3.75
C ARG A 156 -2.89 -5.61 4.00
N ALA A 157 -3.64 -6.69 4.12
CA ALA A 157 -3.08 -8.04 4.08
C ALA A 157 -2.26 -8.28 2.80
N ILE A 158 -1.11 -8.97 2.92
CA ILE A 158 -0.36 -9.49 1.77
C ILE A 158 -1.29 -10.38 0.95
N ALA A 159 -1.29 -10.19 -0.36
CA ALA A 159 -2.05 -10.89 -1.38
C ALA A 159 -1.13 -11.64 -2.34
N LEU A 160 -1.71 -12.54 -3.14
CA LEU A 160 -0.95 -13.43 -4.02
C LEU A 160 -0.03 -12.67 -5.00
N HIS A 161 -0.45 -11.52 -5.53
CA HIS A 161 0.36 -10.74 -6.47
C HIS A 161 1.54 -9.99 -5.82
N ASP A 162 1.62 -9.95 -4.49
CA ASP A 162 2.72 -9.26 -3.79
C ASP A 162 4.07 -9.99 -3.91
N VAL A 163 4.12 -11.15 -4.56
CA VAL A 163 5.40 -11.80 -4.93
C VAL A 163 6.29 -10.86 -5.73
N PHE A 164 5.71 -9.94 -6.52
CA PHE A 164 6.48 -8.93 -7.25
C PHE A 164 7.27 -7.98 -6.33
N PHE A 165 6.79 -7.75 -5.10
CA PHE A 165 7.38 -6.81 -4.14
C PHE A 165 8.07 -7.48 -2.95
N LEU A 166 7.83 -8.78 -2.76
CA LEU A 166 8.34 -9.57 -1.62
C LEU A 166 9.39 -10.60 -2.03
N SER A 167 9.75 -10.66 -3.31
CA SER A 167 10.82 -11.50 -3.87
C SER A 167 12.22 -10.87 -3.75
N GLU A 168 12.33 -9.64 -3.25
CA GLU A 168 13.60 -8.90 -3.23
C GLU A 168 14.50 -9.24 -2.03
N ARG A 169 13.92 -9.78 -0.96
CA ARG A 169 14.65 -10.11 0.28
C ARG A 169 14.27 -11.51 0.80
N PRO A 170 15.21 -12.31 1.32
CA PRO A 170 14.94 -13.65 1.81
C PRO A 170 13.81 -13.72 2.86
N HIS A 171 13.84 -12.85 3.86
CA HIS A 171 12.84 -12.85 4.94
C HIS A 171 11.45 -12.40 4.48
N TRP A 172 11.38 -11.53 3.46
CA TRP A 172 10.10 -11.16 2.83
C TRP A 172 9.51 -12.32 2.05
N PHE A 173 10.35 -12.99 1.25
CA PHE A 173 9.91 -14.12 0.45
C PHE A 173 9.48 -15.29 1.34
N GLN A 174 10.20 -15.54 2.44
CA GLN A 174 9.79 -16.55 3.42
C GLN A 174 8.37 -16.29 3.95
N LYS A 175 8.04 -15.06 4.35
CA LYS A 175 6.69 -14.69 4.80
C LYS A 175 5.64 -14.86 3.71
N TYR A 176 5.98 -14.50 2.47
CA TYR A 176 5.11 -14.73 1.32
C TYR A 176 4.86 -16.24 1.10
N ARG A 177 5.93 -17.04 1.09
CA ARG A 177 5.91 -18.49 0.88
C ARG A 177 5.09 -19.21 1.94
N GLU A 178 5.25 -18.85 3.22
CA GLU A 178 4.45 -19.40 4.32
C GLU A 178 2.93 -19.26 4.06
N LYS A 179 2.51 -18.14 3.47
CA LYS A 179 1.10 -17.85 3.20
C LYS A 179 0.61 -18.43 1.87
N PHE A 180 1.44 -18.39 0.82
CA PHE A 180 1.01 -18.64 -0.56
C PHE A 180 1.71 -19.80 -1.27
N GLY A 181 2.76 -20.41 -0.71
CA GLY A 181 3.56 -21.45 -1.39
C GLY A 181 2.73 -22.64 -1.89
N LYS A 182 1.65 -23.00 -1.18
CA LYS A 182 0.70 -24.03 -1.62
C LYS A 182 0.05 -23.76 -2.97
N PHE A 183 -0.05 -22.51 -3.40
CA PHE A 183 -0.59 -22.12 -4.71
C PHE A 183 0.45 -22.22 -5.84
N TYR A 184 1.68 -22.63 -5.56
CA TYR A 184 2.77 -22.74 -6.55
C TYR A 184 3.28 -24.19 -6.73
N GLY A 185 2.65 -25.15 -6.05
CA GLY A 185 3.01 -26.57 -6.14
C GLY A 185 2.66 -27.21 -7.51
N PRO A 186 2.96 -28.51 -7.67
CA PRO A 186 2.72 -29.26 -8.91
C PRO A 186 1.25 -29.23 -9.35
N ASP A 187 0.34 -29.21 -8.38
CA ASP A 187 -1.12 -29.17 -8.60
C ASP A 187 -1.69 -27.75 -8.65
N SER A 188 -0.84 -26.74 -8.82
CA SER A 188 -1.28 -25.34 -8.88
C SER A 188 -2.19 -25.10 -10.08
N THR A 189 -3.34 -24.48 -9.81
CA THR A 189 -4.26 -23.94 -10.84
C THR A 189 -3.96 -22.48 -11.18
N LEU A 190 -2.86 -21.91 -10.68
CA LEU A 190 -2.49 -20.52 -10.94
C LEU A 190 -2.06 -20.37 -12.39
N MET A 191 -2.87 -19.64 -13.17
CA MET A 191 -2.66 -19.49 -14.61
C MET A 191 -1.77 -18.31 -14.99
N ASP A 192 -1.34 -17.47 -14.04
CA ASP A 192 -0.56 -16.27 -14.32
C ASP A 192 0.95 -16.60 -14.42
N PRO A 193 1.53 -16.63 -15.62
CA PRO A 193 2.89 -17.14 -15.81
C PRO A 193 3.94 -16.27 -15.11
N LEU A 194 3.70 -14.96 -15.03
CA LEU A 194 4.63 -14.02 -14.38
C LEU A 194 4.68 -14.22 -12.86
N LEU A 195 3.55 -14.58 -12.24
CA LEU A 195 3.55 -14.94 -10.82
C LEU A 195 4.32 -16.23 -10.57
N LEU A 196 4.08 -17.26 -11.40
CA LEU A 196 4.76 -18.55 -11.30
C LEU A 196 6.28 -18.41 -11.49
N GLU A 197 6.70 -17.67 -12.52
CA GLU A 197 8.11 -17.40 -12.81
C GLU A 197 8.78 -16.70 -11.63
N ARG A 198 8.19 -15.57 -11.18
CA ARG A 198 8.76 -14.78 -10.08
C ARG A 198 8.87 -15.58 -8.78
N TYR A 199 7.87 -16.41 -8.48
CA TYR A 199 7.90 -17.30 -7.33
C TYR A 199 9.04 -18.33 -7.46
N ARG A 200 9.13 -19.03 -8.60
CA ARG A 200 10.14 -20.08 -8.83
C ARG A 200 11.56 -19.51 -8.81
N GLU A 201 11.78 -18.32 -9.33
CA GLU A 201 13.06 -17.61 -9.21
C GLU A 201 13.44 -17.39 -7.74
N SER A 202 12.49 -16.89 -6.96
CA SER A 202 12.70 -16.61 -5.53
C SER A 202 12.91 -17.89 -4.72
N GLU A 203 12.18 -18.96 -5.04
CA GLU A 203 12.35 -20.28 -4.41
C GLU A 203 13.72 -20.88 -4.74
N ARG A 204 14.26 -20.67 -5.94
CA ARG A 204 15.63 -21.09 -6.25
C ARG A 204 16.67 -20.25 -5.51
N ALA A 205 16.39 -18.97 -5.28
CA ALA A 205 17.34 -18.04 -4.65
C ALA A 205 17.38 -18.16 -3.12
N TYR A 206 16.24 -18.41 -2.48
CA TYR A 206 16.08 -18.34 -1.01
C TYR A 206 15.39 -19.55 -0.39
N GLY A 207 15.00 -20.53 -1.21
CA GLY A 207 14.16 -21.66 -0.82
C GLY A 207 14.81 -22.60 0.19
#